data_AF-A0AAU3TK93-F1
#
_entry.id   AF-A0AAU3TK93-F1
#
_cell.length_a   1.000
_cell.length_b   1.000
_cell.length_c   1.000
_cell.angle_alpha   90.00
_cell.angle_beta   90.00
_cell.angle_gamma   90.00
#
_symmetry.space_group_name_H-M   'P 1'
#
loop_
_entity.id
_entity.type
_entity.pdbx_description
1 polymer ?
#
loop_
_entity_poly.entity_id
_entity_poly.type
_entity_poly.pdbx_seq_one_letter_code
_entity_poly.pdbx_strand_id
1 'polypeptide(L)'
;MPAYGFAHLRSRRYHSDVIEYLERIRATLGPFAGRFVIHGPPAEVVEGTWPGSMVLIEFPSLTEARAWYDSPAYRAILHLRTDHVEGDLLLIEGVGPSYDPAERALKLRVEADRAGRPTAQSDGR
;
A
#
# COMPACT_ATOMS: atom_id res chain seq x y z
N MET A 1 -3.71 -9.85 11.10
CA MET A 1 -4.35 -8.70 10.43
C MET A 1 -3.91 -8.73 8.98
N PRO A 2 -4.83 -8.77 7.99
CA PRO A 2 -4.42 -8.76 6.59
C PRO A 2 -3.57 -7.53 6.32
N ALA A 3 -2.66 -7.65 5.37
CA ALA A 3 -1.87 -6.52 4.88
C ALA A 3 -2.01 -6.41 3.37
N TYR A 4 -1.67 -5.24 2.86
CA TYR A 4 -1.88 -4.91 1.47
C TYR A 4 -0.62 -4.32 0.84
N GLY A 5 -0.28 -4.83 -0.34
CA GLY A 5 0.54 -4.12 -1.30
C GLY A 5 -0.37 -3.21 -2.13
N PHE A 6 -0.32 -1.91 -1.87
CA PHE A 6 -1.06 -0.89 -2.62
C PHE A 6 -0.11 -0.19 -3.59
N ALA A 7 -0.37 -0.30 -4.89
CA ALA A 7 0.39 0.41 -5.92
C ALA A 7 -0.48 1.45 -6.63
N HIS A 8 -0.04 2.70 -6.65
CA HIS A 8 -0.60 3.76 -7.50
C HIS A 8 0.34 3.99 -8.68
N LEU A 9 -0.08 3.59 -9.88
CA LEU A 9 0.73 3.64 -11.09
C LEU A 9 0.29 4.84 -11.94
N ARG A 10 1.18 5.80 -12.14
CA ARG A 10 0.89 7.10 -12.80
C ARG A 10 1.01 7.03 -14.33
N SER A 11 1.85 6.15 -14.86
CA SER A 11 2.04 5.98 -16.30
C SER A 11 1.59 4.60 -16.80
N ARG A 12 0.83 4.54 -17.90
CA ARG A 12 0.60 3.30 -18.64
C ARG A 12 1.47 3.29 -19.89
N ARG A 13 2.58 2.56 -19.85
CA ARG A 13 3.41 2.30 -21.03
C ARG A 13 3.20 0.85 -21.49
N TYR A 14 2.90 0.68 -22.76
CA TYR A 14 2.89 -0.63 -23.40
C TYR A 14 4.33 -0.98 -23.76
N HIS A 15 5.05 -1.57 -22.81
CA HIS A 15 6.43 -2.03 -22.96
C HIS A 15 6.48 -3.55 -22.79
N SER A 16 7.31 -4.25 -23.58
CA SER A 16 7.45 -5.71 -23.51
C SER A 16 7.80 -6.19 -22.11
N ASP A 17 8.71 -5.49 -21.42
CA ASP A 17 9.12 -5.83 -20.06
C ASP A 17 7.97 -5.78 -19.06
N VAL A 18 7.04 -4.82 -19.23
CA VAL A 18 5.86 -4.71 -18.36
C VAL A 18 4.91 -5.89 -18.63
N ILE A 19 4.82 -6.37 -19.87
CA ILE A 19 4.05 -7.58 -20.20
C ILE A 19 4.70 -8.80 -19.56
N GLU A 20 6.02 -8.97 -19.70
CA GLU A 20 6.76 -10.06 -19.07
C GLU A 20 6.62 -10.05 -17.53
N TYR A 21 6.67 -8.87 -16.92
CA TYR A 21 6.41 -8.70 -15.48
C TYR A 21 5.04 -9.26 -15.08
N LEU A 22 3.99 -8.95 -15.86
CA LEU A 22 2.63 -9.42 -15.59
C LEU A 22 2.50 -10.94 -15.74
N GLU A 23 3.21 -11.55 -16.69
CA GLU A 23 3.25 -13.00 -16.86
C GLU A 23 3.92 -13.70 -15.66
N ARG A 24 4.94 -13.07 -15.07
CA ARG A 24 5.79 -13.67 -14.03
C ARG A 24 5.32 -13.39 -12.60
N ILE A 25 4.72 -12.23 -12.34
CA ILE A 25 4.42 -11.77 -10.97
C ILE A 25 3.56 -12.77 -10.19
N ARG A 26 2.56 -13.39 -10.83
CA ARG A 26 1.64 -14.31 -10.16
C ARG A 26 2.38 -15.48 -9.49
N ALA A 27 3.42 -16.01 -10.13
CA ALA A 27 4.20 -17.12 -9.58
C ALA A 27 4.98 -16.72 -8.31
N THR A 28 5.36 -15.44 -8.19
CA THR A 28 6.10 -14.93 -7.02
C THR A 28 5.24 -14.84 -5.76
N LEU A 29 3.92 -14.73 -5.90
CA LEU A 29 2.98 -14.51 -4.81
C LEU A 29 2.59 -15.78 -4.05
N GLY A 30 2.60 -16.93 -4.74
CA GLY A 30 2.13 -18.22 -4.21
C GLY A 30 2.71 -18.60 -2.85
N PRO A 31 4.04 -18.53 -2.64
CA PRO A 31 4.67 -18.87 -1.35
C PRO A 31 4.25 -17.99 -0.17
N PHE A 32 3.70 -16.80 -0.44
CA PHE A 32 3.36 -15.78 0.58
C PHE A 32 1.85 -15.60 0.73
N ALA A 33 1.06 -16.49 0.12
CA ALA A 33 -0.40 -16.39 0.05
C ALA A 33 -0.91 -15.03 -0.46
N GLY A 34 -0.12 -14.38 -1.32
CA GLY A 34 -0.47 -13.10 -1.93
C GLY A 34 -1.53 -13.26 -3.01
N ARG A 35 -2.54 -12.37 -3.02
CA ARG A 35 -3.64 -12.42 -4.00
C ARG A 35 -3.96 -11.03 -4.55
N PHE A 36 -4.07 -10.90 -5.86
CA PHE A 36 -4.63 -9.69 -6.47
C PHE A 36 -6.10 -9.50 -6.07
N VAL A 37 -6.41 -8.32 -5.55
CA VAL A 37 -7.76 -7.85 -5.24
C VAL A 37 -8.22 -6.82 -6.26
N ILE A 38 -7.33 -5.92 -6.68
CA ILE A 38 -7.57 -4.92 -7.71
C ILE A 38 -6.38 -4.91 -8.68
N HIS A 39 -6.63 -4.82 -9.98
CA HIS A 39 -5.59 -4.68 -10.99
C HIS A 39 -6.04 -3.85 -12.20
N GLY A 40 -5.91 -2.53 -12.08
CA GLY A 40 -6.21 -1.61 -13.19
C GLY A 40 -7.69 -1.26 -13.37
N PRO A 41 -8.00 -0.42 -14.37
CA PRO A 41 -9.35 0.12 -14.62
C PRO A 41 -10.39 -0.95 -15.00
N PRO A 42 -11.71 -0.63 -14.95
CA PRO A 42 -12.28 0.72 -14.73
C PRO A 42 -12.53 1.07 -13.26
N ALA A 43 -12.24 2.32 -12.90
CA ALA A 43 -12.64 2.94 -11.63
C ALA A 43 -13.59 4.10 -11.94
N GLU A 44 -14.71 4.17 -11.23
CA GLU A 44 -15.60 5.34 -11.22
C GLU A 44 -15.07 6.34 -10.18
N VAL A 45 -14.70 7.55 -10.63
CA VAL A 45 -14.23 8.61 -9.73
C VAL A 45 -15.44 9.39 -9.25
N VAL A 46 -15.89 9.08 -8.03
CA VAL A 46 -17.07 9.71 -7.42
C VAL A 46 -16.73 11.09 -6.82
N GLU A 47 -15.52 11.26 -6.29
CA GLU A 47 -15.02 12.52 -5.73
C GLU A 47 -13.55 12.77 -6.13
N GLY A 48 -13.21 14.03 -6.45
CA GLY A 48 -11.83 14.45 -6.73
C GLY A 48 -11.32 14.06 -8.12
N THR A 49 -10.05 13.69 -8.22
CA THR A 49 -9.40 13.28 -9.47
C THR A 49 -8.46 12.12 -9.22
N TRP A 50 -8.54 11.08 -10.05
CA TRP A 50 -7.70 9.88 -9.95
C TRP A 50 -6.84 9.69 -11.20
N PRO A 51 -5.56 10.11 -11.19
CA PRO A 51 -4.65 9.84 -12.29
C PRO A 51 -4.19 8.38 -12.29
N GLY A 52 -4.01 7.77 -13.46
CA GLY A 52 -3.33 6.48 -13.59
C GLY A 52 -4.21 5.25 -13.31
N SER A 53 -3.67 4.28 -12.57
CA SER A 53 -4.33 3.03 -12.19
C SER A 53 -3.89 2.54 -10.81
N MET A 54 -4.70 1.69 -10.17
CA MET A 54 -4.36 1.07 -8.88
C MET A 54 -4.16 -0.44 -9.00
N VAL A 55 -3.27 -0.99 -8.19
CA VAL A 55 -3.13 -2.43 -7.94
C VAL A 55 -3.20 -2.66 -6.44
N LEU A 56 -4.01 -3.62 -6.02
CA LEU A 56 -4.11 -4.04 -4.63
C LEU A 56 -3.82 -5.54 -4.54
N ILE A 57 -2.85 -5.91 -3.72
CA ILE A 57 -2.52 -7.30 -3.42
C ILE A 57 -2.72 -7.51 -1.93
N GLU A 58 -3.52 -8.50 -1.55
CA GLU A 58 -3.75 -8.88 -0.15
C GLU A 58 -2.79 -9.99 0.27
N PHE A 59 -2.31 -9.89 1.52
CA PHE A 59 -1.47 -10.86 2.21
C PHE A 59 -2.05 -11.17 3.60
N PRO A 60 -1.73 -12.33 4.20
CA PRO A 60 -2.18 -12.68 5.55
C PRO A 60 -1.69 -11.72 6.64
N SER A 61 -0.48 -11.17 6.49
CA SER A 61 0.08 -10.12 7.36
C SER A 61 1.17 -9.31 6.66
N LEU A 62 1.62 -8.24 7.33
CA LEU A 62 2.67 -7.37 6.84
C LEU A 62 4.01 -8.10 6.71
N THR A 63 4.22 -9.14 7.53
CA THR A 63 5.41 -9.99 7.45
C THR A 63 5.45 -10.75 6.13
N GLU A 64 4.35 -11.38 5.70
CA GLU A 64 4.30 -12.08 4.41
C GLU A 64 4.43 -11.10 3.23
N ALA A 65 3.81 -9.92 3.34
CA ALA A 65 3.92 -8.88 2.31
C ALA A 65 5.37 -8.41 2.12
N ARG A 66 6.10 -8.19 3.23
CA ARG A 66 7.53 -7.84 3.21
C ARG A 66 8.38 -8.98 2.67
N ALA A 67 8.14 -10.20 3.16
CA ALA A 67 8.88 -11.38 2.72
C ALA A 67 8.69 -11.64 1.21
N TRP A 68 7.50 -11.39 0.67
CA TRP A 68 7.25 -11.40 -0.78
C TRP A 68 8.07 -10.33 -1.50
N TYR A 69 8.01 -9.08 -1.04
CA TYR A 69 8.69 -7.96 -1.67
C TYR A 69 10.22 -8.14 -1.69
N ASP A 70 10.78 -8.70 -0.61
CA ASP A 70 12.21 -8.98 -0.47
C ASP A 70 12.61 -10.33 -1.08
N SER A 71 11.67 -11.13 -1.57
CA SER A 71 11.96 -12.45 -2.12
C SER A 71 12.86 -12.37 -3.38
N PRO A 72 13.84 -13.27 -3.53
CA PRO A 72 14.68 -13.29 -4.73
C PRO A 72 13.87 -13.38 -6.03
N ALA A 73 12.78 -14.14 -6.03
CA ALA A 73 11.89 -14.31 -7.18
C ALA A 73 11.21 -13.00 -7.58
N TYR A 74 10.68 -12.22 -6.63
CA TYR A 74 10.06 -10.93 -6.94
C TYR A 74 11.10 -9.86 -7.28
N ARG A 75 12.20 -9.80 -6.53
CA ARG A 75 13.31 -8.84 -6.79
C ARG A 75 13.91 -9.02 -8.19
N ALA A 76 13.98 -10.26 -8.69
CA ALA A 76 14.47 -10.55 -10.04
C ALA A 76 13.61 -9.95 -11.16
N ILE A 77 12.31 -9.71 -10.93
CA ILE A 77 11.39 -9.17 -11.95
C ILE A 77 10.99 -7.71 -11.71
N LEU A 78 11.35 -7.13 -10.57
CA LEU A 78 10.88 -5.80 -10.17
C LEU A 78 11.24 -4.71 -11.20
N HIS A 79 12.46 -4.74 -11.71
CA HIS A 79 12.99 -3.76 -12.68
C HIS A 79 12.15 -3.69 -13.97
N LEU A 80 11.66 -4.84 -14.45
CA LEU A 80 10.80 -4.94 -15.63
C LEU A 80 9.56 -4.02 -15.55
N ARG A 81 9.08 -3.76 -14.33
CA ARG A 81 8.02 -2.77 -14.08
C ARG A 81 8.59 -1.39 -13.75
N THR A 82 9.49 -1.29 -12.78
CA THR A 82 9.89 0.01 -12.21
C THR A 82 10.63 0.92 -13.18
N ASP A 83 11.30 0.34 -14.18
CA ASP A 83 12.07 1.11 -15.16
C ASP A 83 11.15 1.79 -16.20
N HIS A 84 9.91 1.30 -16.34
CA HIS A 84 8.96 1.71 -17.37
C HIS A 84 7.65 2.29 -16.83
N VAL A 85 7.34 2.06 -15.55
CA VAL A 85 6.09 2.46 -14.90
C VAL A 85 6.39 3.25 -13.64
N GLU A 86 6.15 4.56 -13.72
CA GLU A 86 6.19 5.43 -12.56
C GLU A 86 5.02 5.15 -11.62
N GLY A 87 5.30 5.13 -10.33
CA GLY A 87 4.27 4.95 -9.32
C GLY A 87 4.84 4.76 -7.93
N ASP A 88 3.91 4.66 -6.99
CA ASP A 88 4.18 4.55 -5.57
C ASP A 88 3.65 3.20 -5.10
N LEU A 89 4.44 2.48 -4.30
CA LEU A 89 4.04 1.20 -3.70
C LEU A 89 4.18 1.29 -2.18
N LEU A 90 3.13 0.95 -1.46
CA LEU A 90 3.13 0.84 -0.01
C LEU A 90 2.80 -0.59 0.41
N LEU A 91 3.48 -1.06 1.46
CA LEU A 91 3.05 -2.20 2.25
C LEU A 91 2.39 -1.66 3.52
N ILE A 92 1.11 -1.95 3.71
CA ILE A 92 0.31 -1.36 4.79
C ILE A 92 -0.55 -2.41 5.47
N GLU A 93 -0.74 -2.29 6.78
CA GLU A 93 -1.69 -3.14 7.51
C GLU A 93 -3.13 -2.71 7.23
N GLY A 94 -4.00 -3.70 7.08
CA GLY A 94 -5.43 -3.52 7.09
C GLY A 94 -5.99 -3.29 8.48
N VAL A 95 -7.26 -2.88 8.51
CA VAL A 95 -8.04 -2.80 9.75
C VAL A 95 -8.93 -4.03 9.92
N GLY A 96 -9.27 -4.34 11.17
CA GLY A 96 -10.06 -5.54 11.50
C GLY A 96 -11.54 -5.34 11.21
N PRO A 97 -12.34 -6.42 11.21
CA PRO A 97 -13.80 -6.32 11.04
C PRO A 97 -14.49 -5.51 12.15
N SER A 98 -13.83 -5.33 13.30
CA SER A 98 -14.30 -4.52 14.42
C SER A 98 -13.76 -3.08 14.41
N TYR A 99 -13.16 -2.62 13.31
CA TYR A 99 -12.65 -1.25 13.22
C TYR A 99 -13.80 -0.24 13.21
N ASP A 100 -13.72 0.75 14.12
CA ASP A 100 -14.68 1.84 14.22
C ASP A 100 -13.98 3.20 13.99
N PRO A 101 -14.34 3.95 12.93
CA PRO A 101 -13.86 5.31 12.70
C PRO A 101 -14.10 6.27 13.88
N ALA A 102 -15.16 6.07 14.68
CA ALA A 102 -15.45 6.90 15.85
C ALA A 102 -14.37 6.77 16.93
N GLU A 103 -13.84 5.56 17.16
CA GLU A 103 -12.71 5.35 18.07
C GLU A 103 -11.46 6.06 17.58
N ARG A 104 -11.21 6.07 16.26
CA ARG A 104 -10.08 6.79 15.69
C ARG A 104 -10.23 8.30 15.88
N ALA A 105 -11.43 8.83 15.67
CA ALA A 105 -11.73 10.25 15.89
C ALA A 105 -11.50 10.66 17.35
N LEU A 106 -11.89 9.83 18.32
CA LEU A 106 -11.64 10.09 19.74
C LEU A 106 -10.14 10.19 20.04
N LYS A 107 -9.34 9.26 19.52
CA LYS A 107 -7.87 9.27 19.67
C LYS A 107 -7.25 10.56 19.11
N LEU A 108 -7.68 10.97 17.91
CA LEU A 108 -7.19 12.20 17.27
C LEU A 108 -7.51 13.46 18.07
N ARG A 109 -8.70 13.56 18.67
CA ARG A 109 -9.06 14.69 19.54
C ARG A 109 -8.15 14.76 20.77
N VAL A 110 -7.91 13.62 21.41
CA VAL A 110 -6.99 13.55 22.56
C VAL A 110 -5.58 13.96 22.18
N GLU A 111 -5.09 13.54 21.01
CA GLU A 111 -3.78 13.93 20.49
C GLU A 111 -3.69 15.44 20.21
N ALA A 112 -4.72 16.01 19.56
CA ALA A 112 -4.80 17.44 19.28
C ALA A 112 -4.83 18.28 20.57
N ASP A 113 -5.61 17.87 21.58
CA ASP A 113 -5.69 18.55 22.87
C ASP A 113 -4.36 18.51 23.63
N ARG A 114 -3.57 17.43 23.49
CA ARG A 114 -2.22 17.34 24.06
C ARG A 114 -1.24 18.25 23.34
N ALA A 115 -1.28 18.32 22.01
CA ALA A 115 -0.42 19.17 21.21
C ALA A 115 -0.70 20.67 21.42
N GLY A 116 -1.95 21.03 21.77
CA GLY A 116 -2.37 22.40 22.05
C GLY A 116 -2.08 22.92 23.47
N ARG A 117 -1.61 22.07 24.40
CA ARG A 117 -1.24 22.54 25.76
C ARG A 117 0.16 23.16 25.74
N PRO A 118 0.33 24.43 26.16
CA PRO A 118 1.66 24.99 26.35
C PRO A 118 2.43 24.15 27.38
N THR A 119 3.68 23.79 27.04
CA THR A 119 4.63 23.15 27.96
C THR A 119 4.72 24.05 29.20
N ALA A 120 4.23 23.56 30.34
CA ALA A 120 4.34 24.29 31.60
C ALA A 120 5.83 24.57 31.86
N GLN A 121 6.19 25.84 31.73
CA GLN A 121 7.52 26.37 31.97
C GLN A 121 7.91 26.00 33.39
N SER A 122 8.95 25.16 33.53
CA SER A 122 9.57 24.87 34.81
C SER A 122 10.34 26.11 35.27
N ASP A 123 9.63 27.09 35.81
CA ASP A 123 10.25 28.12 36.65
C ASP A 123 10.48 27.51 38.03
N GLY A 124 11.75 27.19 38.29
CA GLY A 124 12.17 26.43 39.46
C GLY A 124 13.58 26.76 39.91
N ARG A 125 13.75 27.99 40.39
CA ARG A 125 14.73 28.51 41.37
C ARG A 125 16.20 28.67 40.96
#